data_AF-A0A0F7IG36-F1
#
_entry.id   AF-A0A0F7IG36-F1
#
_cell.length_a   1.000
_cell.length_b   1.000
_cell.length_c   1.000
_cell.angle_alpha   90.00
_cell.angle_beta   90.00
_cell.angle_gamma   90.00
#
_symmetry.space_group_name_H-M   'P 1'
#
loop_
_entity.id
_entity.type
_entity.pdbx_description
1 polymer ?
#
loop_
_entity_poly.entity_id
_entity_poly.type
_entity_poly.pdbx_seq_one_letter_code
_entity_poly.pdbx_strand_id
1 'polypeptide(L)'
;MLPPGQKEIPDLPVLNVSSIPDVDISSYSLKVTGRVENSLTLTYDSLMEMERVEVEVPAHCVEGWSVLGIRWEGGSGSDSDGDGEAHKRQLRAGEVS
;
A
#
# COMPACT_ATOMS: atom_id res chain seq x y z
N MET A 1 9.90 16.69 -7.10
CA MET A 1 10.97 17.48 -6.42
C MET A 1 12.08 16.52 -6.06
N LEU A 2 13.35 16.88 -6.24
CA LEU A 2 14.48 16.03 -5.84
C LEU A 2 15.00 16.48 -4.46
N PRO A 3 14.94 15.65 -3.41
CA PRO A 3 15.47 16.02 -2.11
C PRO A 3 16.99 16.28 -2.14
N PRO A 4 17.54 17.11 -1.25
CA PRO A 4 18.98 17.35 -1.18
C PRO A 4 19.78 16.06 -1.02
N GLY A 5 20.88 15.93 -1.77
CA GLY A 5 21.76 14.75 -1.72
C GLY A 5 21.25 13.52 -2.49
N GLN A 6 20.11 13.64 -3.18
CA GLN A 6 19.56 12.57 -4.02
C GLN A 6 20.07 12.66 -5.47
N LYS A 7 20.27 11.51 -6.11
CA LYS A 7 20.48 11.37 -7.56
C LYS A 7 19.30 10.68 -8.20
N GLU A 8 18.77 11.25 -9.28
CA GLU A 8 17.75 10.59 -10.07
C GLU A 8 18.31 9.36 -10.79
N ILE A 9 17.57 8.26 -10.73
CA ILE A 9 17.83 7.01 -11.45
C ILE A 9 16.57 6.64 -12.28
N PRO A 10 16.72 5.89 -13.38
CA PRO A 10 15.62 5.69 -14.33
C PRO A 10 14.52 4.77 -13.81
N ASP A 11 14.85 3.77 -12.99
CA ASP A 11 13.94 2.71 -12.57
C ASP A 11 14.17 2.28 -11.11
N LEU A 12 13.17 1.64 -10.50
CA LEU A 12 13.25 1.10 -9.14
C LEU A 12 14.33 0.00 -9.05
N PRO A 13 15.32 0.12 -8.16
CA PRO A 13 16.27 -0.95 -7.92
C PRO A 13 15.61 -2.08 -7.13
N VAL A 14 16.05 -3.31 -7.36
CA VAL A 14 15.66 -4.45 -6.51
C VAL A 14 16.48 -4.40 -5.23
N LEU A 15 15.81 -4.21 -4.09
CA LEU A 15 16.42 -4.17 -2.76
C LEU A 15 15.79 -5.24 -1.87
N ASN A 16 16.63 -6.07 -1.27
CA ASN A 16 16.21 -7.08 -0.30
C ASN A 16 17.22 -7.09 0.85
N VAL A 17 16.73 -7.04 2.09
CA VAL A 17 17.57 -7.17 3.30
C VAL A 17 17.77 -8.64 3.68
N SER A 18 16.87 -9.52 3.23
CA SER A 18 16.85 -10.95 3.52
C SER A 18 16.37 -11.76 2.31
N SER A 19 16.19 -13.07 2.49
CA SER A 19 15.55 -13.93 1.50
C SER A 19 14.13 -13.46 1.16
N ILE A 20 13.73 -13.68 -0.09
CA ILE A 20 12.37 -13.45 -0.56
C ILE A 20 11.48 -14.56 0.01
N PRO A 21 10.37 -14.23 0.70
CA PRO A 21 9.46 -15.24 1.22
C PRO A 21 8.69 -15.91 0.08
N ASP A 22 8.46 -17.22 0.21
CA ASP A 22 7.45 -17.93 -0.58
C ASP A 22 6.08 -17.71 0.08
N VAL A 23 5.11 -17.20 -0.66
CA VAL A 23 3.81 -16.77 -0.13
C VAL A 23 2.71 -17.60 -0.77
N ASP A 24 2.03 -18.40 0.04
CA ASP A 24 0.80 -19.06 -0.35
C ASP A 24 -0.37 -18.07 -0.26
N ILE A 25 -0.86 -17.66 -1.42
CA ILE A 25 -1.96 -16.70 -1.53
C ILE A 25 -3.25 -17.20 -0.87
N SER A 26 -3.48 -18.52 -0.83
CA SER A 26 -4.70 -19.09 -0.24
C SER A 26 -4.76 -18.91 1.29
N SER A 27 -3.61 -18.73 1.94
CA SER A 27 -3.48 -18.50 3.38
C SER A 27 -3.00 -17.08 3.72
N TYR A 28 -2.92 -16.19 2.73
CA TYR A 28 -2.48 -14.81 2.92
C TYR A 28 -3.46 -14.01 3.79
N SER A 29 -2.92 -13.20 4.70
CA SER A 29 -3.69 -12.21 5.44
C SER A 29 -2.92 -10.91 5.66
N LEU A 30 -3.52 -9.77 5.32
CA LEU A 30 -3.04 -8.45 5.71
C LEU A 30 -3.77 -8.00 6.98
N LYS A 31 -3.03 -7.72 8.05
CA LYS A 31 -3.60 -7.29 9.35
C LYS A 31 -3.23 -5.83 9.63
N VAL A 32 -4.25 -4.98 9.77
CA VAL A 32 -4.10 -3.58 10.17
C VAL A 32 -4.50 -3.45 11.64
N THR A 33 -3.53 -3.14 12.49
CA THR A 33 -3.69 -3.10 13.95
C THR A 33 -2.93 -1.91 14.55
N GLY A 34 -3.05 -1.68 15.86
CA GLY A 34 -2.37 -0.59 16.56
C GLY A 34 -3.30 0.60 16.81
N ARG A 35 -2.95 1.79 16.34
CA ARG A 35 -3.72 3.03 16.55
C ARG A 35 -4.86 3.18 15.52
N VAL A 36 -5.73 2.19 15.47
CA VAL A 36 -6.92 2.17 14.61
C VAL A 36 -8.17 2.03 15.48
N GLU A 37 -9.27 2.63 15.06
CA GLU A 37 -10.55 2.47 15.78
C GLU A 37 -11.02 1.01 15.75
N ASN A 38 -10.89 0.37 14.59
CA ASN A 38 -11.26 -1.02 14.37
C ASN A 38 -10.12 -1.75 13.68
N SER A 39 -9.65 -2.84 14.27
CA SER A 39 -8.66 -3.71 13.62
C SER A 39 -9.26 -4.38 12.39
N LEU A 40 -8.49 -4.48 11.31
CA LEU A 40 -8.92 -5.08 10.05
C LEU A 40 -8.01 -6.26 9.70
N THR A 41 -8.60 -7.33 9.18
CA THR A 41 -7.87 -8.43 8.53
C THR A 41 -8.46 -8.64 7.15
N LEU A 42 -7.63 -8.55 6.10
CA LEU A 42 -8.02 -8.74 4.71
C LEU A 42 -7.36 -10.00 4.16
N THR A 43 -8.14 -10.82 3.45
CA THR A 43 -7.60 -11.86 2.56
C THR A 43 -7.08 -11.21 1.28
N TYR A 44 -6.35 -11.98 0.47
CA TYR A 44 -5.89 -11.49 -0.83
C TYR A 44 -7.06 -11.13 -1.75
N ASP A 45 -8.09 -11.97 -1.81
CA ASP A 45 -9.28 -11.72 -2.65
C ASP A 45 -10.01 -10.44 -2.23
N SER A 46 -10.20 -10.23 -0.91
CA SER A 46 -10.83 -8.99 -0.42
C SER A 46 -10.01 -7.75 -0.74
N LEU A 47 -8.68 -7.83 -0.71
CA LEU A 47 -7.79 -6.73 -1.13
C LEU A 47 -7.95 -6.44 -2.63
N MET A 48 -8.11 -7.48 -3.45
CA MET A 48 -8.24 -7.35 -4.90
C MET A 48 -9.61 -6.80 -5.34
N GLU A 49 -10.65 -7.00 -4.54
CA GLU A 49 -12.01 -6.46 -4.75
C GLU A 49 -12.17 -4.98 -4.37
N MET A 50 -11.19 -4.39 -3.69
CA MET A 50 -11.22 -2.97 -3.32
C MET A 50 -11.18 -2.07 -4.55
N GLU A 51 -11.74 -0.86 -4.42
CA GLU A 51 -11.66 0.18 -5.45
C GLU A 51 -10.19 0.49 -5.75
N ARG A 52 -9.80 0.31 -7.02
CA ARG A 52 -8.45 0.56 -7.49
C ARG A 52 -8.24 2.05 -7.67
N VAL A 53 -7.18 2.56 -7.07
CA VAL A 53 -6.69 3.91 -7.26
C VAL A 53 -5.29 3.87 -7.85
N GLU A 54 -5.00 4.84 -8.71
CA GLU A 54 -3.69 5.05 -9.27
C GLU A 54 -3.14 6.39 -8.80
N VAL A 55 -1.88 6.41 -8.37
CA VAL A 55 -1.19 7.64 -7.93
C VAL A 55 0.19 7.73 -8.56
N GLU A 56 0.55 8.91 -9.05
CA GLU A 56 1.90 9.19 -9.53
C GLU A 56 2.67 9.94 -8.42
N VAL A 57 3.58 9.23 -7.75
CA VAL A 57 4.39 9.79 -6.66
C VAL A 57 5.83 9.27 -6.73
N PRO A 58 6.83 10.14 -6.48
CA PRO A 58 8.24 9.76 -6.57
C PRO A 58 8.64 8.83 -5.42
N ALA A 59 9.60 7.94 -5.67
CA ALA A 59 10.29 7.19 -4.62
C ALA A 59 11.60 7.89 -4.27
N HIS A 60 11.85 8.11 -2.97
CA HIS A 60 13.08 8.70 -2.44
C HIS A 60 13.70 7.75 -1.42
N CYS A 61 14.93 7.29 -1.65
CA CYS A 61 15.63 6.39 -0.73
C CYS A 61 16.63 7.13 0.15
N VAL A 62 16.79 6.70 1.40
CA VAL A 62 17.81 7.20 2.32
C VAL A 62 19.25 7.00 1.80
N GLU A 63 19.46 6.05 0.89
CA GLU A 63 20.76 5.79 0.25
C GLU A 63 21.15 6.83 -0.83
N GLY A 64 20.29 7.83 -1.09
CA GLY A 64 20.60 8.95 -1.98
C GLY A 64 20.23 8.72 -3.45
N TRP A 65 19.31 7.81 -3.75
CA TRP A 65 18.69 7.70 -5.07
C TRP A 65 17.19 8.01 -5.07
N SER A 66 16.68 8.53 -6.20
CA SER A 66 15.26 8.84 -6.41
C SER A 66 14.77 8.44 -7.79
N VAL A 67 13.50 8.05 -7.91
CA VAL A 67 12.81 7.82 -9.19
C VAL A 67 11.56 8.71 -9.20
N LEU A 68 11.42 9.59 -10.20
CA LEU A 68 10.44 10.68 -10.13
C LEU A 68 9.05 10.35 -10.73
N GLY A 69 8.99 9.54 -11.78
CA GLY A 69 7.76 9.28 -12.55
C GLY A 69 7.14 7.91 -12.30
N ILE A 70 7.06 7.48 -11.03
CA ILE A 70 6.48 6.17 -10.71
C ILE A 70 4.97 6.29 -10.54
N ARG A 71 4.25 5.46 -11.30
CA ARG A 71 2.81 5.23 -11.12
C ARG A 71 2.61 3.99 -10.26
N TRP A 72 1.84 4.14 -9.19
CA TRP A 72 1.46 3.09 -8.26
C TRP A 72 -0.02 2.78 -8.40
N GLU A 73 -0.41 1.53 -8.24
CA GLU A 73 -1.80 1.09 -8.20
C GLU A 73 -2.05 0.28 -6.92
N GLY A 74 -3.21 0.48 -6.30
CA GLY A 74 -3.61 -0.29 -5.12
C GLY A 74 -5.08 -0.10 -4.77
N GLY A 75 -5.56 -0.87 -3.79
CA GLY A 75 -6.89 -0.68 -3.21
C GLY A 75 -6.95 0.54 -2.30
N SER A 76 -7.98 1.37 -2.44
CA SER A 76 -8.19 2.52 -1.54
C SER A 76 -8.77 2.08 -0.20
N GLY A 77 -8.09 2.43 0.89
CA GLY A 77 -8.72 2.42 2.23
C GLY A 77 -9.69 3.59 2.33
N SER A 78 -10.84 3.40 2.98
CA SER A 78 -11.69 4.53 3.36
C SER A 78 -11.07 5.18 4.61
N ASP A 79 -10.34 6.28 4.43
CA ASP A 79 -9.88 7.08 5.57
C ASP A 79 -11.09 7.75 6.24
N SER A 80 -11.21 7.58 7.56
CA SER A 80 -12.22 8.27 8.39
C SER A 80 -11.77 9.65 8.85
N ASP A 81 -10.52 10.03 8.58
CA ASP A 81 -9.97 11.34 8.91
C ASP A 81 -10.46 12.37 7.88
N GLY A 82 -11.57 13.02 8.25
CA GLY A 82 -12.32 13.94 7.40
C GLY A 82 -11.48 15.07 6.84
N ASP A 83 -11.22 15.02 5.54
CA ASP A 83 -11.49 16.09 4.59
C ASP A 83 -11.24 15.56 3.17
N GLY A 84 -12.32 15.16 2.48
CA GLY A 84 -12.28 14.72 1.10
C GLY A 84 -13.29 13.62 0.79
N GLU A 85 -14.52 14.04 0.45
CA GLU A 85 -15.64 13.24 -0.06
C GLU A 85 -15.23 12.03 -0.93
N ALA A 86 -15.25 10.79 -0.39
CA ALA A 86 -15.30 9.56 -1.16
C ALA A 86 -15.94 8.39 -0.39
N HIS A 87 -17.18 8.09 -0.76
CA HIS A 87 -17.89 6.81 -0.69
C HIS A 87 -17.73 5.89 0.54
N LYS A 88 -18.67 6.06 1.48
CA LYS A 88 -19.03 5.03 2.47
C LYS A 88 -19.64 3.80 1.78
N ARG A 89 -18.82 2.80 1.46
CA ARG A 89 -19.29 1.41 1.40
C ARG A 89 -18.56 0.60 2.45
N GLN A 90 -19.29 0.34 3.52
CA GLN A 90 -18.93 -0.57 4.60
C GLN A 90 -18.38 -1.87 4.01
N LEU A 91 -17.07 -2.09 4.09
CA LEU A 91 -16.52 -3.43 3.99
C LEU A 91 -17.06 -4.16 5.22
N ARG A 92 -18.15 -4.92 5.04
CA ARG A 92 -18.61 -5.83 6.09
C ARG A 92 -17.53 -6.89 6.19
N ALA A 93 -16.74 -6.82 7.27
CA ALA A 93 -15.88 -7.91 7.69
C ALA A 93 -16.74 -9.18 7.71
N GLY A 94 -16.40 -10.14 6.85
CA GLY A 94 -16.98 -11.47 6.91
C GLY A 94 -16.71 -12.02 8.32
N GLU A 95 -17.78 -12.27 9.05
CA GLU A 95 -17.77 -13.02 10.30
C GLU A 95 -17.08 -14.36 10.03
N VAL A 96 -15.87 -14.52 10.57
CA VAL A 96 -15.24 -15.83 10.66
C VAL A 96 -15.84 -16.51 11.89
N SER A 97 -16.57 -17.59 11.63
CA SER A 97 -17.21 -18.47 12.62
C SER A 97 -16.20 -19.19 13.51
#